data_AF-A0A2V9UD37-F1
#
_entry.id   AF-A0A2V9UD37-F1
#
_cell.length_a   1.000
_cell.length_b   1.000
_cell.length_c   1.000
_cell.angle_alpha   90.00
_cell.angle_beta   90.00
_cell.angle_gamma   90.00
#
_symmetry.space_group_name_H-M   'P 1'
#
loop_
_entity.id
_entity.type
_entity.pdbx_description
1 polymer ?
#
loop_
_entity_poly.entity_id
_entity_poly.type
_entity_poly.pdbx_seq_one_letter_code
_entity_poly.pdbx_strand_id
1 'polypeptide(L)'
;MRIWHWLIAVSLLFTLSAGAQQPVAPSTTMDQVVDRVVEREHALMDMLKSRTPFVETYLQDVKFDPKTGRAPAQDHYFLGRMDLSERVDRRDYLTSDASFERHLLGGFTRLFKFEYRPMGFSWMIYADRDDFNRKTYDFKFVQREFLGDIRCLVFDVSAKNGSSKGRFRGRIWVEDHDYNIVRLNGFYEPRPRNAYFFHMDSWRLNLIPGYWLPTYIYSEEGDFSSGSKDKIAFRAQTRLWGYDVQKGGQGGELTQMLVDSTVKDESPGTQDASPLLAQWQWQQRAGDNVIERLQNAGLLAPEGEVDKVLETVVNSLLTSNNVELPLPVHTRLLLTSPLETFSVGNTIVVSRGLVDVLPDEASLAMVLSHELAHIILGHNMGSKYAFNDRMLFSDESVYQNFGFRHVPQEETAADNKALELLKNSPYAQKLDTPGLFLRQLAERGPALSALLTPHLGNGFMDRKGAVDRMVALMNAAPALDPEKLSQIAALPLGGRVKLNAWDDHAELIKTTPLAITSARAKMPLEVTPFFPRLTRYGAVVNASAPASASPIPGK
;
A
#
# COMPACT_ATOMS: atom_id res chain seq x y z
N MET A 1 17.79 58.89 -79.12
CA MET A 1 17.63 57.47 -78.69
C MET A 1 16.92 57.51 -77.33
N ARG A 2 15.61 57.21 -77.27
CA ARG A 2 15.02 55.89 -76.91
C ARG A 2 15.29 55.57 -75.42
N ILE A 3 14.36 55.50 -74.46
CA ILE A 3 13.06 54.79 -74.31
C ILE A 3 12.47 55.30 -72.95
N TRP A 4 11.27 55.89 -72.91
CA TRP A 4 9.95 55.30 -72.57
C TRP A 4 9.74 54.86 -71.10
N HIS A 5 8.69 55.44 -70.52
CA HIS A 5 8.17 55.21 -69.17
C HIS A 5 7.39 53.88 -69.10
N TRP A 6 7.48 53.19 -67.96
CA TRP A 6 6.41 52.28 -67.51
C TRP A 6 6.15 52.51 -66.02
N LEU A 7 5.01 53.17 -65.76
CA LEU A 7 4.31 53.17 -64.48
C LEU A 7 3.68 51.79 -64.28
N ILE A 8 4.06 51.10 -63.20
CA ILE A 8 3.33 49.93 -62.72
C ILE A 8 2.35 50.42 -61.64
N ALA A 9 1.07 50.38 -61.97
CA ALA A 9 -0.02 50.57 -61.02
C ALA A 9 -0.12 49.34 -60.11
N VAL A 10 0.07 49.55 -58.80
CA VAL A 10 -0.24 48.54 -57.78
C VAL A 10 -1.67 48.78 -57.32
N SER A 11 -2.59 47.93 -57.78
CA SER A 11 -3.97 47.87 -57.30
C SER A 11 -4.01 47.21 -55.92
N LEU A 12 -4.31 47.97 -54.87
CA LEU A 12 -4.71 47.44 -53.57
C LEU A 12 -6.10 46.81 -53.69
N LEU A 13 -6.19 45.47 -53.66
CA LEU A 13 -7.43 44.78 -53.30
C LEU A 13 -7.51 44.71 -51.77
N PHE A 14 -8.44 45.47 -51.18
CA PHE A 14 -8.89 45.27 -49.80
C PHE A 14 -9.78 44.03 -49.76
N THR A 15 -9.25 42.92 -49.26
CA THR A 15 -10.07 41.78 -48.82
C THR A 15 -10.58 42.06 -47.40
N LEU A 16 -11.88 42.36 -47.29
CA LEU A 16 -12.60 42.36 -46.02
C LEU A 16 -12.68 40.92 -45.51
N SER A 17 -11.77 40.54 -44.62
CA SER A 17 -11.87 39.31 -43.84
C SER A 17 -12.98 39.49 -42.80
N ALA A 18 -14.17 38.95 -43.07
CA ALA A 18 -15.19 38.75 -42.05
C ALA A 18 -14.61 37.83 -40.97
N GLY A 19 -14.34 38.39 -39.79
CA GLY A 19 -13.93 37.62 -38.63
C GLY A 19 -15.06 36.68 -38.24
N ALA A 20 -14.94 35.40 -38.58
CA ALA A 20 -15.76 34.35 -38.00
C ALA A 20 -15.48 34.35 -36.49
N GLN A 21 -16.41 34.87 -35.70
CA GLN A 21 -16.45 34.65 -34.26
C GLN A 21 -16.44 33.14 -34.04
N GLN A 22 -15.32 32.63 -33.51
CA GLN A 22 -15.28 31.28 -32.96
C GLN A 22 -16.45 31.18 -31.96
N PRO A 23 -17.31 30.14 -32.07
CA PRO A 23 -18.38 29.96 -31.10
C PRO A 23 -17.72 29.85 -29.72
N VAL A 24 -18.00 30.82 -28.85
CA VAL A 24 -17.66 30.76 -27.43
C VAL A 24 -18.36 29.50 -26.91
N ALA A 25 -17.57 28.50 -26.52
CA ALA A 25 -18.12 27.29 -25.91
C ALA A 25 -19.06 27.73 -24.76
N PRO A 26 -20.29 27.19 -24.67
CA PRO A 26 -21.23 27.60 -23.65
C PRO A 26 -20.57 27.42 -22.28
N SER A 27 -20.60 28.47 -21.45
CA SER A 27 -20.11 28.41 -20.08
C SER A 27 -20.85 27.28 -19.36
N THR A 28 -20.13 26.21 -19.01
CA THR A 28 -20.72 25.07 -18.30
C THR A 28 -21.28 25.57 -16.99
N THR A 29 -22.60 25.44 -16.81
CA THR A 29 -23.26 25.85 -15.56
C THR A 29 -22.84 24.89 -14.45
N MET A 30 -22.90 25.36 -13.19
CA MET A 30 -22.57 24.50 -12.04
C MET A 30 -23.45 23.25 -11.99
N ASP A 31 -24.70 23.37 -12.43
CA ASP A 31 -25.63 22.24 -12.54
C ASP A 31 -25.14 21.18 -13.54
N GLN A 32 -24.66 21.60 -14.71
CA GLN A 32 -24.10 20.69 -15.71
C GLN A 32 -22.81 20.01 -15.21
N VAL A 33 -22.01 20.70 -14.39
CA VAL A 33 -20.84 20.09 -13.74
C VAL A 33 -21.30 18.97 -12.81
N VAL A 34 -22.28 19.24 -11.93
CA VAL A 34 -22.81 18.24 -10.99
C VAL A 34 -23.44 17.05 -11.72
N ASP A 35 -24.14 17.28 -12.83
CA ASP A 35 -24.71 16.19 -13.65
C ASP A 35 -23.60 15.26 -14.17
N ARG A 36 -22.47 15.82 -14.65
CA ARG A 36 -21.30 15.03 -15.09
C ARG A 36 -20.62 14.31 -13.94
N VAL A 37 -20.50 14.94 -12.77
CA VAL A 37 -19.94 14.29 -11.57
C VAL A 37 -20.72 13.03 -11.22
N VAL A 38 -22.05 13.13 -11.23
CA VAL A 38 -22.94 11.99 -10.97
C VAL A 38 -22.79 10.90 -12.05
N GLU A 39 -22.74 11.29 -13.32
CA GLU A 39 -22.54 10.36 -14.43
C GLU A 39 -21.21 9.61 -14.32
N ARG A 40 -20.11 10.32 -14.05
CA ARG A 40 -18.78 9.72 -13.87
C ARG A 40 -18.72 8.79 -12.68
N GLU A 41 -19.37 9.13 -11.57
CA GLU A 41 -19.41 8.27 -10.39
C GLU A 41 -20.14 6.95 -10.68
N HIS A 42 -21.27 6.99 -11.39
CA HIS A 42 -21.94 5.77 -11.84
C HIS A 42 -21.10 4.95 -12.82
N ALA A 43 -20.43 5.60 -13.78
CA ALA A 43 -19.55 4.92 -14.72
C ALA A 43 -18.38 4.22 -14.01
N LEU A 44 -17.80 4.86 -12.97
CA LEU A 44 -16.79 4.24 -12.12
C LEU A 44 -17.35 3.01 -11.42
N MET A 45 -18.54 3.10 -10.81
CA MET A 45 -19.18 1.96 -10.15
C MET A 45 -19.42 0.80 -11.12
N ASP A 46 -19.87 1.09 -12.34
CA ASP A 46 -20.08 0.08 -13.38
C ASP A 46 -18.78 -0.61 -13.78
N MET A 47 -17.70 0.14 -13.96
CA MET A 47 -16.37 -0.42 -14.26
C MET A 47 -15.85 -1.28 -13.11
N LEU A 48 -16.07 -0.87 -11.86
CA LEU A 48 -15.61 -1.58 -10.67
C LEU A 48 -16.33 -2.92 -10.45
N LYS A 49 -17.56 -3.12 -10.95
CA LYS A 49 -18.34 -4.36 -10.74
C LYS A 49 -17.64 -5.63 -11.19
N SER A 50 -16.70 -5.59 -12.13
CA SER A 50 -15.98 -6.79 -12.58
C SER A 50 -14.72 -7.10 -11.78
N ARG A 51 -14.44 -6.32 -10.73
CA ARG A 51 -13.15 -6.32 -10.02
C ARG A 51 -13.28 -6.88 -8.60
N THR A 52 -12.22 -7.55 -8.15
CA THR A 52 -12.14 -8.15 -6.81
C THR A 52 -10.82 -7.79 -6.10
N PRO A 53 -10.55 -6.50 -5.82
CA PRO A 53 -9.29 -6.07 -5.23
C PRO A 53 -9.10 -6.63 -3.81
N PHE A 54 -7.85 -6.67 -3.37
CA PHE A 54 -7.55 -6.77 -1.94
C PHE A 54 -7.93 -5.49 -1.22
N VAL A 55 -8.37 -5.67 0.02
CA VAL A 55 -8.61 -4.61 0.98
C VAL A 55 -7.85 -4.97 2.25
N GLU A 56 -6.87 -4.17 2.57
CA GLU A 56 -6.10 -4.27 3.80
C GLU A 56 -6.48 -3.11 4.70
N THR A 57 -6.84 -3.39 5.96
CA THR A 57 -7.09 -2.36 6.97
C THR A 57 -6.23 -2.62 8.18
N TYR A 58 -5.39 -1.66 8.53
CA TYR A 58 -4.63 -1.65 9.77
C TYR A 58 -5.13 -0.53 10.67
N LEU A 59 -5.53 -0.87 11.89
CA LEU A 59 -6.16 0.02 12.85
C LEU A 59 -5.39 0.01 14.17
N GLN A 60 -5.22 1.18 14.76
CA GLN A 60 -4.63 1.38 16.08
C GLN A 60 -5.64 2.10 16.98
N ASP A 61 -6.09 1.41 18.03
CA ASP A 61 -6.75 2.06 19.17
C ASP A 61 -5.71 2.92 19.88
N VAL A 62 -6.05 4.19 20.12
CA VAL A 62 -5.11 5.16 20.70
C VAL A 62 -5.56 5.61 22.08
N LYS A 63 -4.57 5.84 22.96
CA LYS A 63 -4.76 6.46 24.27
C LYS A 63 -3.90 7.72 24.38
N PHE A 64 -4.30 8.62 25.26
CA PHE A 64 -3.49 9.79 25.55
C PHE A 64 -2.31 9.42 26.44
N ASP A 65 -1.12 9.84 26.02
CA ASP A 65 0.15 9.79 26.72
C ASP A 65 0.70 11.23 26.84
N PRO A 66 1.10 11.69 28.04
CA PRO A 66 1.55 13.06 28.24
C PRO A 66 2.79 13.48 27.43
N LYS A 67 3.68 12.54 27.09
CA LYS A 67 4.96 12.83 26.40
C LYS A 67 4.82 12.73 24.88
N THR A 68 4.12 11.70 24.42
CA THR A 68 4.02 11.34 22.99
C THR A 68 2.68 11.69 22.38
N GLY A 69 1.65 11.98 23.19
CA GLY A 69 0.32 12.34 22.72
C GLY A 69 -0.59 11.15 22.47
N ARG A 70 -1.18 11.05 21.28
CA ARG A 70 -2.07 9.92 20.93
C ARG A 70 -1.21 8.72 20.58
N ALA A 71 -0.92 7.88 21.57
CA ALA A 71 -0.07 6.70 21.41
C ALA A 71 -0.93 5.43 21.23
N PRO A 72 -0.51 4.46 20.39
CA PRO A 72 -1.17 3.17 20.27
C PRO A 72 -1.28 2.44 21.61
N ALA A 73 -2.45 1.83 21.83
CA ALA A 73 -2.78 1.02 23.00
C ALA A 73 -3.09 -0.43 22.62
N GLN A 74 -3.70 -0.64 21.46
CA GLN A 74 -4.04 -1.92 20.87
C GLN A 74 -4.10 -1.75 19.35
N ASP A 75 -3.88 -2.80 18.58
CA ASP A 75 -4.03 -2.79 17.14
C ASP A 75 -4.82 -3.99 16.60
N HIS A 76 -5.30 -3.83 15.36
CA HIS A 76 -6.06 -4.83 14.64
C HIS A 76 -5.64 -4.79 13.17
N TYR A 77 -5.54 -5.98 12.57
CA TYR A 77 -5.16 -6.14 11.18
C TYR A 77 -6.18 -7.00 10.46
N PHE A 78 -6.58 -6.54 9.27
CA PHE A 78 -7.52 -7.23 8.41
C PHE A 78 -7.01 -7.22 6.98
N LEU A 79 -7.10 -8.37 6.33
CA LEU A 79 -6.82 -8.54 4.91
C LEU A 79 -7.90 -9.43 4.31
N GLY A 80 -8.45 -9.04 3.17
CA GLY A 80 -9.40 -9.86 2.43
C GLY A 80 -9.60 -9.35 1.01
N ARG A 81 -10.29 -10.11 0.17
CA ARG A 81 -10.73 -9.63 -1.15
C ARG A 81 -12.14 -9.05 -1.05
N MET A 82 -12.39 -7.98 -1.79
CA MET A 82 -13.70 -7.33 -1.87
C MET A 82 -14.33 -7.59 -3.23
N ASP A 83 -15.48 -8.26 -3.27
CA ASP A 83 -16.27 -8.37 -4.50
C ASP A 83 -17.07 -7.08 -4.74
N LEU A 84 -16.68 -6.33 -5.77
CA LEU A 84 -17.32 -5.05 -6.11
C LEU A 84 -18.60 -5.23 -6.95
N SER A 85 -18.95 -6.47 -7.33
CA SER A 85 -20.19 -6.81 -8.04
C SER A 85 -21.40 -6.90 -7.10
N GLU A 86 -21.21 -7.39 -5.87
CA GLU A 86 -22.31 -7.73 -4.96
C GLU A 86 -23.02 -6.47 -4.44
N ARG A 87 -24.31 -6.34 -4.73
CA ARG A 87 -25.20 -5.29 -4.20
C ARG A 87 -25.84 -5.74 -2.88
N VAL A 88 -25.04 -5.87 -1.84
CA VAL A 88 -25.60 -6.15 -0.51
C VAL A 88 -25.80 -4.81 0.21
N ASP A 89 -26.98 -4.63 0.81
CA ASP A 89 -27.38 -3.37 1.44
C ASP A 89 -26.47 -3.07 2.65
N ARG A 90 -26.02 -1.82 2.78
CA ARG A 90 -25.09 -1.36 3.84
C ARG A 90 -25.57 -1.74 5.25
N ARG A 91 -26.89 -1.78 5.47
CA ARG A 91 -27.47 -2.17 6.76
C ARG A 91 -27.34 -3.65 7.05
N ASP A 92 -27.48 -4.51 6.05
CA ASP A 92 -27.44 -5.96 6.21
C ASP A 92 -26.04 -6.43 6.66
N TYR A 93 -24.97 -5.71 6.30
CA TYR A 93 -23.62 -5.95 6.80
C TYR A 93 -23.39 -5.51 8.26
N LEU A 94 -24.13 -4.49 8.71
CA LEU A 94 -24.05 -4.00 10.09
C LEU A 94 -24.96 -4.78 11.04
N THR A 95 -25.92 -5.55 10.53
CA THR A 95 -26.93 -6.29 11.32
C THR A 95 -26.85 -7.81 11.22
N SER A 96 -26.20 -8.40 10.20
CA SER A 96 -26.10 -9.86 10.08
C SER A 96 -24.93 -10.42 10.88
N ASP A 97 -25.24 -11.36 11.78
CA ASP A 97 -24.31 -12.16 12.60
C ASP A 97 -24.13 -13.60 12.05
N ALA A 98 -24.69 -13.96 10.89
CA ALA A 98 -24.89 -15.38 10.57
C ALA A 98 -24.69 -15.86 9.12
N SER A 99 -24.60 -14.98 8.11
CA SER A 99 -24.64 -15.41 6.70
C SER A 99 -23.28 -15.41 5.98
N PHE A 100 -22.28 -14.68 6.50
CA PHE A 100 -20.95 -14.58 5.87
C PHE A 100 -19.84 -15.34 6.62
N GLU A 101 -20.16 -15.88 7.80
CA GLU A 101 -19.31 -16.83 8.55
C GLU A 101 -19.10 -18.16 7.81
N ARG A 102 -19.60 -18.31 6.57
CA ARG A 102 -19.30 -19.46 5.68
C ARG A 102 -18.43 -19.10 4.47
N HIS A 103 -18.26 -17.81 4.16
CA HIS A 103 -17.44 -17.35 3.03
C HIS A 103 -16.15 -16.63 3.47
N LEU A 104 -15.87 -16.60 4.78
CA LEU A 104 -14.62 -16.07 5.37
C LEU A 104 -14.09 -17.01 6.50
N LEU A 105 -14.24 -18.32 6.36
CA LEU A 105 -13.70 -19.25 7.38
C LEU A 105 -12.22 -19.51 7.21
N GLY A 106 -11.47 -18.78 8.02
CA GLY A 106 -10.12 -19.10 8.46
C GLY A 106 -9.91 -18.74 9.94
N GLY A 107 -10.63 -19.42 10.85
CA GLY A 107 -10.18 -19.83 12.19
C GLY A 107 -9.80 -18.79 13.28
N PHE A 108 -10.79 -18.50 14.14
CA PHE A 108 -10.75 -18.22 15.60
C PHE A 108 -9.95 -17.03 16.19
N THR A 109 -10.69 -16.10 16.80
CA THR A 109 -10.65 -15.89 18.27
C THR A 109 -12.04 -15.53 18.80
N ARG A 110 -12.48 -16.18 19.89
CA ARG A 110 -13.59 -15.71 20.73
C ARG A 110 -12.97 -15.14 22.00
N LEU A 111 -13.21 -13.86 22.28
CA LEU A 111 -13.38 -13.29 23.63
C LEU A 111 -13.89 -11.84 23.48
N PHE A 112 -14.98 -11.54 24.17
CA PHE A 112 -15.76 -10.30 24.13
C PHE A 112 -14.93 -9.01 24.14
N LYS A 113 -15.03 -8.21 23.06
CA LYS A 113 -14.68 -6.78 22.91
C LYS A 113 -15.25 -6.30 21.56
N PHE A 114 -15.50 -4.99 21.41
CA PHE A 114 -16.04 -4.36 20.20
C PHE A 114 -15.49 -5.00 18.92
N GLU A 115 -16.37 -5.61 18.11
CA GLU A 115 -15.97 -6.26 16.87
C GLU A 115 -15.87 -5.22 15.75
N TYR A 116 -14.67 -4.70 15.51
CA TYR A 116 -14.39 -3.91 14.33
C TYR A 116 -14.65 -4.80 13.09
N ARG A 117 -15.71 -4.52 12.35
CA ARG A 117 -16.06 -5.28 11.14
C ARG A 117 -15.20 -4.78 9.97
N PRO A 118 -14.27 -5.59 9.42
CA PRO A 118 -13.38 -5.16 8.33
C PRO A 118 -14.12 -4.59 7.13
N MET A 119 -15.32 -5.11 6.84
CA MET A 119 -16.12 -4.67 5.71
C MET A 119 -16.78 -3.29 5.92
N GLY A 120 -16.82 -2.73 7.13
CA GLY A 120 -17.32 -1.37 7.35
C GLY A 120 -16.46 -0.28 6.70
N PHE A 121 -15.15 -0.52 6.63
CA PHE A 121 -14.17 0.38 6.01
C PHE A 121 -14.17 0.28 4.48
N SER A 122 -14.52 -0.88 3.91
CA SER A 122 -14.54 -1.06 2.45
C SER A 122 -15.65 -0.28 1.75
N TRP A 123 -16.73 0.07 2.45
CA TRP A 123 -17.79 0.95 1.94
C TRP A 123 -17.35 2.41 1.75
N MET A 124 -16.30 2.83 2.45
CA MET A 124 -15.78 4.20 2.45
C MET A 124 -15.13 4.63 1.13
N ILE A 125 -15.13 3.76 0.11
CA ILE A 125 -14.72 4.10 -1.26
C ILE A 125 -15.80 4.85 -2.05
N TYR A 126 -17.06 4.82 -1.58
CA TYR A 126 -18.21 5.41 -2.28
C TYR A 126 -18.84 6.57 -1.50
N ALA A 127 -19.26 7.63 -2.20
CA ALA A 127 -20.20 8.58 -1.62
C ALA A 127 -21.55 7.89 -1.37
N ASP A 128 -22.11 7.26 -2.40
CA ASP A 128 -23.33 6.47 -2.29
C ASP A 128 -23.38 5.49 -3.46
N ARG A 129 -23.46 4.19 -3.18
CA ARG A 129 -23.38 3.19 -4.24
C ARG A 129 -24.67 3.09 -5.07
N ASP A 130 -25.81 3.42 -4.48
CA ASP A 130 -27.11 3.11 -5.07
C ASP A 130 -27.86 4.36 -5.55
N ASP A 131 -27.80 5.46 -4.80
CA ASP A 131 -28.51 6.68 -5.18
C ASP A 131 -27.65 7.95 -5.08
N PHE A 132 -26.42 7.95 -5.59
CA PHE A 132 -25.66 9.19 -5.73
C PHE A 132 -26.21 10.05 -6.86
N ASN A 133 -27.18 10.94 -6.60
CA ASN A 133 -27.77 11.80 -7.62
C ASN A 133 -28.36 13.09 -7.03
N ARG A 134 -28.75 14.02 -7.91
CA ARG A 134 -29.33 15.33 -7.53
C ARG A 134 -30.72 15.25 -6.90
N LYS A 135 -31.43 14.11 -6.98
CA LYS A 135 -32.72 13.95 -6.31
C LYS A 135 -32.55 13.62 -4.83
N THR A 136 -31.45 12.96 -4.47
CA THR A 136 -31.14 12.51 -3.11
C THR A 136 -30.11 13.39 -2.41
N TYR A 137 -29.27 14.09 -3.15
CA TYR A 137 -28.20 14.94 -2.62
C TYR A 137 -28.31 16.40 -3.08
N ASP A 138 -27.91 17.29 -2.19
CA ASP A 138 -27.58 18.69 -2.48
C ASP A 138 -26.06 18.84 -2.63
N PHE A 139 -25.65 19.66 -3.60
CA PHE A 139 -24.26 19.95 -3.92
C PHE A 139 -24.05 21.45 -3.81
N LYS A 140 -23.13 21.87 -2.93
CA LYS A 140 -22.78 23.27 -2.73
C LYS A 140 -21.33 23.49 -3.10
N PHE A 141 -21.09 24.26 -4.16
CA PHE A 141 -19.73 24.65 -4.54
C PHE A 141 -19.08 25.48 -3.43
N VAL A 142 -17.83 25.15 -3.11
CA VAL A 142 -17.05 25.81 -2.07
C VAL A 142 -15.95 26.65 -2.70
N GLN A 143 -15.03 26.00 -3.41
CA GLN A 143 -13.83 26.64 -3.97
C GLN A 143 -13.16 25.79 -5.05
N ARG A 144 -12.07 26.31 -5.61
CA ARG A 144 -11.10 25.56 -6.42
C ARG A 144 -9.85 25.31 -5.60
N GLU A 145 -9.26 24.13 -5.75
CA GLU A 145 -8.06 23.71 -5.02
C GLU A 145 -7.19 22.82 -5.90
N PHE A 146 -5.88 22.79 -5.67
CA PHE A 146 -4.98 21.82 -6.30
C PHE A 146 -4.71 20.66 -5.35
N LEU A 147 -4.87 19.44 -5.85
CA LEU A 147 -4.39 18.22 -5.19
C LEU A 147 -3.27 17.64 -6.05
N GLY A 148 -2.01 17.86 -5.66
CA GLY A 148 -0.87 17.59 -6.51
C GLY A 148 -0.93 18.40 -7.81
N ASP A 149 -0.91 17.72 -8.95
CA ASP A 149 -0.95 18.35 -10.28
C ASP A 149 -2.39 18.49 -10.82
N ILE A 150 -3.39 18.16 -10.00
CA ILE A 150 -4.80 18.11 -10.39
C ILE A 150 -5.55 19.32 -9.85
N ARG A 151 -6.10 20.12 -10.75
CA ARG A 151 -7.07 21.17 -10.41
C ARG A 151 -8.41 20.54 -10.08
N CYS A 152 -8.95 20.89 -8.92
CA CYS A 152 -10.18 20.35 -8.40
C CYS A 152 -11.23 21.44 -8.16
N LEU A 153 -12.50 21.10 -8.42
CA LEU A 153 -13.69 21.78 -7.93
C LEU A 153 -14.12 21.10 -6.63
N VAL A 154 -14.36 21.89 -5.58
CA VAL A 154 -14.69 21.39 -4.25
C VAL A 154 -16.16 21.62 -3.95
N PHE A 155 -16.85 20.56 -3.52
CA PHE A 155 -18.28 20.62 -3.19
C PHE A 155 -18.54 20.06 -1.80
N ASP A 156 -19.35 20.75 -1.01
CA ASP A 156 -20.02 20.14 0.14
C ASP A 156 -21.25 19.36 -0.36
N VAL A 157 -21.39 18.13 0.12
CA VAL A 157 -22.44 17.18 -0.26
C VAL A 157 -23.23 16.79 0.99
N SER A 158 -24.55 16.91 0.92
CA SER A 158 -25.45 16.54 2.00
C SER A 158 -26.72 15.90 1.46
N ALA A 159 -27.25 14.91 2.18
CA ALA A 159 -28.51 14.29 1.80
C ALA A 159 -29.68 15.27 1.92
N LYS A 160 -30.63 15.19 1.00
CA LYS A 160 -31.91 15.89 1.08
C LYS A 160 -32.78 15.30 2.20
N ASN A 161 -33.59 16.16 2.83
CA ASN A 161 -34.45 15.80 3.96
C ASN A 161 -35.30 14.54 3.68
N GLY A 162 -35.39 13.64 4.66
CA GLY A 162 -36.20 12.42 4.60
C GLY A 162 -35.43 11.12 4.31
N SER A 163 -34.09 11.16 4.20
CA SER A 163 -33.29 9.96 3.95
C SER A 163 -33.02 9.16 5.22
N SER A 164 -33.59 7.96 5.35
CA SER A 164 -33.25 7.04 6.44
C SER A 164 -32.01 6.20 6.15
N LYS A 165 -31.56 6.12 4.89
CA LYS A 165 -30.55 5.18 4.39
C LYS A 165 -29.11 5.72 4.49
N GLY A 166 -28.55 5.87 5.69
CA GLY A 166 -27.11 6.09 5.96
C GLY A 166 -26.31 6.81 4.85
N ARG A 167 -26.72 8.00 4.43
CA ARG A 167 -26.20 8.75 3.28
C ARG A 167 -24.90 9.47 3.63
N PHE A 168 -24.07 9.74 2.63
CA PHE A 168 -22.84 10.47 2.83
C PHE A 168 -23.10 11.94 3.16
N ARG A 169 -22.32 12.48 4.08
CA ARG A 169 -22.25 13.90 4.37
C ARG A 169 -20.79 14.28 4.50
N GLY A 170 -20.39 15.28 3.74
CA GLY A 170 -19.00 15.71 3.73
C GLY A 170 -18.66 16.54 2.51
N ARG A 171 -17.40 16.46 2.10
CA ARG A 171 -16.82 17.20 1.01
C ARG A 171 -16.25 16.26 -0.04
N ILE A 172 -16.42 16.60 -1.31
CA ILE A 172 -15.81 15.91 -2.44
C ILE A 172 -14.92 16.87 -3.23
N TRP A 173 -13.83 16.33 -3.77
CA TRP A 173 -12.97 17.01 -4.73
C TRP A 173 -13.16 16.34 -6.08
N VAL A 174 -13.46 17.15 -7.08
CA VAL A 174 -13.78 16.72 -8.45
C VAL A 174 -12.74 17.30 -9.38
N GLU A 175 -12.05 16.48 -10.17
CA GLU A 175 -11.09 17.00 -11.13
C GLU A 175 -11.76 17.76 -12.28
N ASP A 176 -11.07 18.77 -12.83
CA ASP A 176 -11.67 19.77 -13.71
C ASP A 176 -11.77 19.39 -15.20
N HIS A 177 -11.34 18.18 -15.59
CA HIS A 177 -11.31 17.74 -16.98
C HIS A 177 -12.53 16.88 -17.33
N ASP A 178 -12.65 15.72 -16.68
CA ASP A 178 -13.72 14.75 -16.94
C ASP A 178 -14.76 14.74 -15.81
N TYR A 179 -14.55 15.51 -14.74
CA TYR A 179 -15.41 15.63 -13.56
C TYR A 179 -15.49 14.36 -12.71
N ASN A 180 -14.41 13.59 -12.64
CA ASN A 180 -14.32 12.46 -11.71
C ASN A 180 -14.09 12.93 -10.27
N ILE A 181 -14.71 12.25 -9.30
CA ILE A 181 -14.40 12.45 -7.88
C ILE A 181 -13.03 11.82 -7.60
N VAL A 182 -12.11 12.58 -7.01
CA VAL A 182 -10.73 12.14 -6.70
C VAL A 182 -10.46 12.01 -5.20
N ARG A 183 -11.27 12.68 -4.36
CA ARG A 183 -11.19 12.60 -2.90
C ARG A 183 -12.58 12.78 -2.27
N LEU A 184 -12.86 12.03 -1.21
CA LEU A 184 -14.04 12.18 -0.36
C LEU A 184 -13.61 12.32 1.09
N ASN A 185 -14.08 13.36 1.77
CA ASN A 185 -13.83 13.56 3.20
C ASN A 185 -15.16 13.76 3.92
N GLY A 186 -15.51 12.87 4.86
CA GLY A 186 -16.81 12.93 5.51
C GLY A 186 -17.17 11.68 6.30
N PHE A 187 -18.47 11.49 6.53
CA PHE A 187 -19.03 10.35 7.25
C PHE A 187 -20.43 10.02 6.70
N TYR A 188 -21.08 8.96 7.20
CA TYR A 188 -22.44 8.61 6.82
C TYR A 188 -23.46 8.91 7.92
N GLU A 189 -24.67 9.36 7.55
CA GLU A 189 -25.78 9.67 8.45
C GLU A 189 -27.16 9.22 7.90
N PRO A 190 -28.14 8.82 8.72
CA PRO A 190 -28.10 8.80 10.18
C PRO A 190 -27.30 7.61 10.73
N ARG A 191 -26.68 7.79 11.89
CA ARG A 191 -25.98 6.73 12.61
C ARG A 191 -26.95 5.60 12.99
N PRO A 192 -26.67 4.34 12.63
CA PRO A 192 -27.49 3.21 13.06
C PRO A 192 -27.42 3.04 14.59
N ARG A 193 -28.49 2.48 15.20
CA ARG A 193 -28.59 2.35 16.67
C ARG A 193 -27.46 1.50 17.29
N ASN A 194 -26.97 0.50 16.56
CA ASN A 194 -25.99 -0.48 17.05
C ASN A 194 -24.68 -0.50 16.24
N ALA A 195 -24.46 0.47 15.36
CA ALA A 195 -23.24 0.53 14.56
C ALA A 195 -22.72 1.96 14.43
N TYR A 196 -21.45 2.10 14.09
CA TYR A 196 -20.76 3.37 13.98
C TYR A 196 -20.42 3.62 12.52
N PHE A 197 -20.64 4.85 12.06
CA PHE A 197 -20.01 5.36 10.86
C PHE A 197 -18.86 6.24 11.32
N PHE A 198 -17.67 5.94 10.81
CA PHE A 198 -16.46 6.66 11.15
C PHE A 198 -16.21 7.78 10.14
N HIS A 199 -15.53 8.83 10.57
CA HIS A 199 -14.97 9.84 9.69
C HIS A 199 -13.90 9.20 8.82
N MET A 200 -13.97 9.52 7.53
CA MET A 200 -13.08 8.99 6.51
C MET A 200 -12.51 10.10 5.63
N ASP A 201 -11.31 9.84 5.13
CA ASP A 201 -10.67 10.55 4.04
C ASP A 201 -10.24 9.53 2.98
N SER A 202 -11.03 9.42 1.92
CA SER A 202 -10.91 8.44 0.84
C SER A 202 -10.30 9.11 -0.39
N TRP A 203 -9.24 8.51 -0.93
CA TRP A 203 -8.47 9.02 -2.06
C TRP A 203 -8.49 8.04 -3.23
N ARG A 204 -8.56 8.62 -4.43
CA ARG A 204 -8.55 7.87 -5.69
C ARG A 204 -7.36 8.29 -6.55
N LEU A 205 -6.76 7.32 -7.24
CA LEU A 205 -5.61 7.54 -8.13
C LEU A 205 -5.99 7.29 -9.59
N ASN A 206 -5.41 8.07 -10.51
CA ASN A 206 -5.63 7.89 -11.95
C ASN A 206 -4.58 6.93 -12.53
N LEU A 207 -4.87 5.64 -12.40
CA LEU A 207 -3.97 4.54 -12.77
C LEU A 207 -4.31 3.92 -14.13
N ILE A 208 -5.49 4.24 -14.66
CA ILE A 208 -5.94 3.82 -15.99
C ILE A 208 -6.62 5.00 -16.71
N PRO A 209 -6.70 4.98 -18.05
CA PRO A 209 -7.41 6.01 -18.80
C PRO A 209 -8.86 6.20 -18.33
N GLY A 210 -9.24 7.46 -18.11
CA GLY A 210 -10.61 7.86 -17.80
C GLY A 210 -11.12 7.58 -16.38
N TYR A 211 -10.49 6.71 -15.59
CA TYR A 211 -11.01 6.34 -14.26
C TYR A 211 -10.05 6.68 -13.12
N TRP A 212 -10.64 7.10 -12.00
CA TRP A 212 -9.95 7.35 -10.74
C TRP A 212 -10.31 6.24 -9.76
N LEU A 213 -9.38 5.33 -9.51
CA LEU A 213 -9.58 4.12 -8.73
C LEU A 213 -9.46 4.42 -7.23
N PRO A 214 -10.37 3.95 -6.38
CA PRO A 214 -10.17 3.98 -4.93
C PRO A 214 -8.89 3.26 -4.53
N THR A 215 -8.07 3.87 -3.68
CA THR A 215 -6.77 3.28 -3.32
C THR A 215 -6.45 3.42 -1.85
N TYR A 216 -6.74 4.59 -1.26
CA TYR A 216 -6.41 4.86 0.13
C TYR A 216 -7.62 5.37 0.88
N ILE A 217 -7.79 4.92 2.12
CA ILE A 217 -8.76 5.48 3.05
C ILE A 217 -8.06 5.67 4.38
N TYR A 218 -8.14 6.88 4.92
CA TYR A 218 -7.76 7.14 6.30
C TYR A 218 -9.02 7.32 7.13
N SER A 219 -9.05 6.75 8.33
CA SER A 219 -10.12 6.97 9.30
C SER A 219 -9.55 7.31 10.65
N GLU A 220 -10.16 8.27 11.33
CA GLU A 220 -9.77 8.68 12.67
C GLU A 220 -11.00 9.07 13.47
N GLU A 221 -11.05 8.60 14.71
CA GLU A 221 -12.12 8.92 15.66
C GLU A 221 -11.53 9.30 17.03
N GLY A 222 -12.35 9.97 17.82
CA GLY A 222 -12.08 10.31 19.22
C GLY A 222 -11.53 11.72 19.44
N ASP A 223 -12.19 12.44 20.33
CA ASP A 223 -11.75 13.70 20.90
C ASP A 223 -11.13 13.51 22.30
N PHE A 224 -9.91 14.02 22.49
CA PHE A 224 -9.17 14.01 23.77
C PHE A 224 -9.28 15.35 24.52
N SER A 225 -10.21 16.23 24.12
CA SER A 225 -10.48 17.48 24.81
C SER A 225 -11.02 17.26 26.24
N SER A 226 -10.77 18.25 27.11
CA SER A 226 -11.23 18.21 28.50
C SER A 226 -12.75 18.12 28.58
N GLY A 227 -13.27 16.99 29.06
CA GLY A 227 -14.71 16.73 29.20
C GLY A 227 -15.33 15.84 28.11
N SER A 228 -14.53 15.37 27.15
CA SER A 228 -14.97 14.41 26.13
C SER A 228 -15.45 13.10 26.77
N LYS A 229 -16.59 12.60 26.29
CA LYS A 229 -17.17 11.29 26.65
C LYS A 229 -16.96 10.25 25.56
N ASP A 230 -16.12 10.55 24.56
CA ASP A 230 -15.87 9.65 23.44
C ASP A 230 -15.24 8.35 23.97
N LYS A 231 -15.96 7.26 23.73
CA LYS A 231 -15.55 5.92 24.19
C LYS A 231 -14.62 5.22 23.20
N ILE A 232 -14.43 5.80 22.01
CA ILE A 232 -13.70 5.20 20.90
C ILE A 232 -12.73 6.25 20.38
N ALA A 233 -11.43 5.92 20.40
CA ALA A 233 -10.40 6.72 19.79
C ALA A 233 -9.45 5.78 19.06
N PHE A 234 -9.40 5.90 17.72
CA PHE A 234 -8.54 5.09 16.89
C PHE A 234 -8.06 5.87 15.67
N ARG A 235 -7.05 5.32 15.01
CA ARG A 235 -6.61 5.69 13.66
C ARG A 235 -6.54 4.43 12.80
N ALA A 236 -6.91 4.53 11.53
CA ALA A 236 -6.86 3.40 10.61
C ALA A 236 -6.41 3.85 9.22
N GLN A 237 -5.65 2.98 8.57
CA GLN A 237 -5.33 3.07 7.15
C GLN A 237 -5.92 1.84 6.44
N THR A 238 -6.71 2.09 5.41
CA THR A 238 -7.17 1.07 4.48
C THR A 238 -6.51 1.29 3.12
N ARG A 239 -6.01 0.21 2.53
CA ARG A 239 -5.40 0.19 1.19
C ARG A 239 -6.13 -0.80 0.30
N LEU A 240 -6.29 -0.44 -0.96
CA LEU A 240 -6.86 -1.28 -2.00
C LEU A 240 -5.86 -1.47 -3.14
N TRP A 241 -5.71 -2.71 -3.61
CA TRP A 241 -4.85 -3.06 -4.75
C TRP A 241 -5.33 -4.36 -5.42
N GLY A 242 -4.67 -4.78 -6.49
CA GLY A 242 -5.02 -5.98 -7.23
C GLY A 242 -6.26 -5.80 -8.10
N TYR A 243 -6.50 -4.59 -8.63
CA TYR A 243 -7.64 -4.35 -9.52
C TYR A 243 -7.49 -5.07 -10.86
N ASP A 244 -6.26 -5.32 -11.33
CA ASP A 244 -5.98 -6.03 -12.58
C ASP A 244 -5.44 -7.46 -12.40
N VAL A 245 -5.44 -7.95 -11.15
CA VAL A 245 -5.16 -9.37 -10.88
C VAL A 245 -6.31 -10.17 -11.48
N GLN A 246 -6.11 -10.63 -12.71
CA GLN A 246 -7.07 -11.49 -13.40
C GLN A 246 -7.30 -12.72 -12.53
N LYS A 247 -8.58 -13.14 -12.36
CA LYS A 247 -8.91 -14.42 -11.74
C LYS A 247 -7.99 -15.48 -12.36
N GLY A 248 -7.16 -16.11 -11.52
CA GLY A 248 -6.01 -16.92 -11.91
C GLY A 248 -6.22 -17.71 -13.21
N GLY A 249 -5.24 -17.59 -14.10
CA GLY A 249 -5.23 -18.13 -15.45
C GLY A 249 -5.68 -19.59 -15.55
N GLN A 250 -6.97 -19.81 -15.76
CA GLN A 250 -7.49 -21.03 -16.38
C GLN A 250 -7.89 -20.71 -17.83
N GLY A 251 -6.89 -20.54 -18.70
CA GLY A 251 -7.16 -20.50 -20.15
C GLY A 251 -6.08 -19.91 -21.06
N GLY A 252 -5.15 -19.11 -20.53
CA GLY A 252 -4.17 -18.39 -21.37
C GLY A 252 -2.91 -19.19 -21.73
N GLU A 253 -2.42 -20.05 -20.83
CA GLU A 253 -1.11 -20.70 -21.02
C GLU A 253 -1.13 -21.83 -22.06
N LEU A 254 -2.31 -22.32 -22.45
CA LEU A 254 -2.44 -23.38 -23.47
C LEU A 254 -2.65 -22.85 -24.90
N THR A 255 -2.77 -21.54 -25.12
CA THR A 255 -3.06 -20.98 -26.47
C THR A 255 -1.88 -20.35 -27.20
N GLN A 256 -0.67 -20.39 -26.63
CA GLN A 256 0.56 -19.93 -27.32
C GLN A 256 1.72 -20.93 -27.30
N MET A 257 1.44 -22.23 -27.23
CA MET A 257 2.41 -23.26 -27.59
C MET A 257 2.13 -23.80 -29.00
N LEU A 258 2.08 -22.90 -29.99
CA LEU A 258 2.41 -23.26 -31.37
C LEU A 258 3.93 -23.36 -31.41
N VAL A 259 4.45 -24.54 -31.08
CA VAL A 259 5.85 -24.88 -31.31
C VAL A 259 6.04 -24.84 -32.82
N ASP A 260 6.58 -23.73 -33.32
CA ASP A 260 7.17 -23.68 -34.64
C ASP A 260 8.30 -24.72 -34.64
N SER A 261 8.18 -25.74 -35.47
CA SER A 261 9.08 -26.91 -35.54
C SER A 261 10.49 -26.57 -36.07
N THR A 262 10.84 -25.29 -36.04
CA THR A 262 12.11 -24.71 -36.47
C THR A 262 12.94 -24.12 -35.32
N VAL A 263 12.47 -24.17 -34.06
CA VAL A 263 13.30 -23.81 -32.90
C VAL A 263 14.37 -24.88 -32.72
N LYS A 264 15.62 -24.52 -33.04
CA LYS A 264 16.79 -25.31 -32.64
C LYS A 264 16.91 -25.22 -31.14
N ASP A 265 17.00 -26.38 -30.50
CA ASP A 265 17.37 -26.52 -29.11
C ASP A 265 18.74 -25.86 -28.88
N GLU A 266 18.71 -24.66 -28.27
CA GLU A 266 19.90 -23.94 -27.80
C GLU A 266 20.21 -24.30 -26.34
N SER A 267 19.58 -25.34 -25.76
CA SER A 267 20.13 -25.90 -24.54
C SER A 267 21.57 -26.33 -24.87
N PRO A 268 22.57 -25.88 -24.08
CA PRO A 268 23.93 -26.31 -24.33
C PRO A 268 23.93 -27.84 -24.33
N GLY A 269 24.69 -28.46 -25.23
CA GLY A 269 24.95 -29.91 -25.22
C GLY A 269 25.78 -30.29 -23.99
N THR A 270 25.29 -29.98 -22.80
CA THR A 270 25.97 -30.05 -21.53
C THR A 270 25.65 -31.35 -20.83
N GLN A 271 26.70 -31.99 -20.34
CA GLN A 271 26.65 -33.08 -19.37
C GLN A 271 25.54 -32.87 -18.34
N ASP A 272 24.89 -33.97 -17.94
CA ASP A 272 23.94 -33.97 -16.83
C ASP A 272 24.49 -33.17 -15.63
N ALA A 273 23.65 -32.31 -15.05
CA ALA A 273 24.03 -31.56 -13.87
C ALA A 273 24.51 -32.53 -12.78
N SER A 274 25.63 -32.22 -12.11
CA SER A 274 26.07 -33.01 -10.97
C SER A 274 24.94 -33.14 -9.94
N PRO A 275 24.82 -34.25 -9.19
CA PRO A 275 23.71 -34.45 -8.24
C PRO A 275 23.50 -33.27 -7.27
N LEU A 276 24.58 -32.62 -6.84
CA LEU A 276 24.52 -31.44 -5.98
C LEU A 276 23.94 -30.21 -6.70
N LEU A 277 24.41 -29.92 -7.92
CA LEU A 277 23.87 -28.83 -8.73
C LEU A 277 22.40 -29.05 -9.08
N ALA A 278 22.02 -30.29 -9.41
CA ALA A 278 20.64 -30.68 -9.66
C ALA A 278 19.75 -30.45 -8.42
N GLN A 279 20.26 -30.75 -7.23
CA GLN A 279 19.53 -30.50 -5.98
C GLN A 279 19.34 -29.00 -5.71
N TRP A 280 20.34 -28.16 -5.97
CA TRP A 280 20.20 -26.70 -5.85
C TRP A 280 19.20 -26.14 -6.86
N GLN A 281 19.28 -26.56 -8.13
CA GLN A 281 18.32 -26.14 -9.16
C GLN A 281 16.89 -26.57 -8.81
N TRP A 282 16.71 -27.74 -8.20
CA TRP A 282 15.41 -28.21 -7.73
C TRP A 282 14.86 -27.32 -6.60
N GLN A 283 15.70 -26.95 -5.63
CA GLN A 283 15.32 -26.03 -4.56
C GLN A 283 14.97 -24.64 -5.08
N GLN A 284 15.73 -24.14 -6.06
CA GLN A 284 15.47 -22.85 -6.68
C GLN A 284 14.12 -22.87 -7.41
N ARG A 285 13.85 -23.88 -8.24
CA ARG A 285 12.54 -24.02 -8.92
C ARG A 285 11.37 -24.10 -7.95
N ALA A 286 11.54 -24.80 -6.83
CA ALA A 286 10.52 -24.84 -5.78
C ALA A 286 10.26 -23.45 -5.19
N GLY A 287 11.32 -22.65 -4.99
CA GLY A 287 11.20 -21.26 -4.56
C GLY A 287 10.53 -20.37 -5.59
N ASP A 288 10.95 -20.46 -6.85
CA ASP A 288 10.38 -19.68 -7.95
C ASP A 288 8.87 -19.93 -8.10
N ASN A 289 8.43 -21.20 -7.99
CA ASN A 289 7.00 -21.54 -7.99
C ASN A 289 6.21 -20.91 -6.83
N VAL A 290 6.82 -20.79 -5.65
CA VAL A 290 6.21 -20.09 -4.50
C VAL A 290 6.07 -18.60 -4.81
N ILE A 291 7.13 -17.97 -5.30
CA ILE A 291 7.17 -16.54 -5.62
C ILE A 291 6.15 -16.22 -6.71
N GLU A 292 6.12 -17.01 -7.79
CA GLU A 292 5.16 -16.87 -8.88
C GLU A 292 3.72 -16.97 -8.39
N ARG A 293 3.41 -17.95 -7.52
CA ARG A 293 2.07 -18.09 -6.94
C ARG A 293 1.68 -16.94 -6.04
N LEU A 294 2.58 -16.45 -5.20
CA LEU A 294 2.30 -15.31 -4.33
C LEU A 294 2.12 -14.01 -5.15
N GLN A 295 2.86 -13.85 -6.24
CA GLN A 295 2.68 -12.74 -7.18
C GLN A 295 1.33 -12.86 -7.92
N ASN A 296 1.01 -14.04 -8.47
CA ASN A 296 -0.27 -14.29 -9.15
C ASN A 296 -1.47 -14.17 -8.20
N ALA A 297 -1.26 -14.45 -6.91
CA ALA A 297 -2.27 -14.22 -5.87
C ALA A 297 -2.43 -12.73 -5.51
N GLY A 298 -1.58 -11.82 -5.99
CA GLY A 298 -1.59 -10.39 -5.65
C GLY A 298 -1.04 -10.07 -4.27
N LEU A 299 -0.22 -10.96 -3.69
CA LEU A 299 0.41 -10.77 -2.38
C LEU A 299 1.85 -10.24 -2.51
N LEU A 300 2.58 -10.61 -3.56
CA LEU A 300 3.88 -10.03 -3.91
C LEU A 300 3.73 -8.98 -5.01
N ALA A 301 4.49 -7.90 -4.89
CA ALA A 301 4.66 -6.95 -5.99
C ALA A 301 5.36 -7.65 -7.18
N PRO A 302 5.03 -7.31 -8.44
CA PRO A 302 5.87 -7.64 -9.58
C PRO A 302 7.28 -7.07 -9.42
N GLU A 303 8.26 -7.66 -10.14
CA GLU A 303 9.65 -7.21 -10.06
C GLU A 303 9.82 -5.74 -10.39
N GLY A 304 10.49 -5.00 -9.50
CA GLY A 304 10.49 -3.54 -9.58
C GLY A 304 11.75 -2.84 -9.05
N GLU A 305 11.64 -1.52 -8.89
CA GLU A 305 12.73 -0.68 -8.35
C GLU A 305 13.04 -1.04 -6.89
N VAL A 306 12.02 -1.33 -6.09
CA VAL A 306 12.19 -1.67 -4.66
C VAL A 306 13.08 -2.89 -4.51
N ASP A 307 12.84 -3.95 -5.30
CA ASP A 307 13.62 -5.18 -5.28
C ASP A 307 15.10 -4.92 -5.59
N LYS A 308 15.40 -4.07 -6.59
CA LYS A 308 16.79 -3.70 -6.92
C LYS A 308 17.50 -2.96 -5.79
N VAL A 309 16.78 -2.11 -5.05
CA VAL A 309 17.34 -1.40 -3.89
C VAL A 309 17.65 -2.38 -2.76
N LEU A 310 16.73 -3.29 -2.47
CA LEU A 310 16.92 -4.34 -1.47
C LEU A 310 18.10 -5.28 -1.87
N GLU A 311 18.17 -5.71 -3.13
CA GLU A 311 19.27 -6.51 -3.68
C GLU A 311 20.62 -5.79 -3.60
N THR A 312 20.64 -4.47 -3.77
CA THR A 312 21.88 -3.67 -3.62
C THR A 312 22.45 -3.78 -2.21
N VAL A 313 21.58 -3.75 -1.19
CA VAL A 313 21.99 -3.93 0.21
C VAL A 313 22.50 -5.35 0.46
N VAL A 314 21.80 -6.37 -0.06
CA VAL A 314 22.23 -7.78 0.02
C VAL A 314 23.60 -7.99 -0.64
N ASN A 315 23.78 -7.46 -1.84
CA ASN A 315 25.04 -7.56 -2.59
C ASN A 315 26.19 -6.85 -1.87
N SER A 316 25.91 -5.72 -1.19
CA SER A 316 26.90 -5.04 -0.34
C SER A 316 27.33 -5.92 0.84
N LEU A 317 26.39 -6.62 1.49
CA LEU A 317 26.70 -7.58 2.57
C LEU A 317 27.54 -8.77 2.07
N LEU A 318 27.16 -9.37 0.94
CA LEU A 318 27.91 -10.48 0.32
C LEU A 318 29.35 -10.08 -0.05
N THR A 319 29.49 -8.94 -0.74
CA THR A 319 30.78 -8.44 -1.23
C THR A 319 31.72 -8.10 -0.07
N SER A 320 31.21 -7.38 0.94
CA SER A 320 32.01 -6.98 2.11
C SER A 320 32.45 -8.14 3.00
N ASN A 321 31.75 -9.27 2.93
CA ASN A 321 32.07 -10.49 3.68
C ASN A 321 32.80 -11.56 2.85
N ASN A 322 33.13 -11.27 1.59
CA ASN A 322 33.75 -12.24 0.67
C ASN A 322 32.97 -13.56 0.58
N VAL A 323 31.64 -13.49 0.58
CA VAL A 323 30.75 -14.65 0.47
C VAL A 323 30.34 -14.84 -0.99
N GLU A 324 30.70 -15.98 -1.56
CA GLU A 324 30.25 -16.41 -2.88
C GLU A 324 29.20 -17.52 -2.73
N LEU A 325 28.02 -17.28 -3.29
CA LEU A 325 26.94 -18.27 -3.33
C LEU A 325 26.83 -18.86 -4.74
N PRO A 326 26.43 -20.14 -4.87
CA PRO A 326 26.34 -20.81 -6.16
C PRO A 326 25.24 -20.24 -7.07
N LEU A 327 24.25 -19.57 -6.48
CA LEU A 327 23.14 -18.91 -7.17
C LEU A 327 22.98 -17.48 -6.63
N PRO A 328 22.56 -16.52 -7.47
CA PRO A 328 22.31 -15.15 -7.04
C PRO A 328 21.21 -15.11 -5.98
N VAL A 329 21.28 -14.11 -5.09
CA VAL A 329 20.21 -13.85 -4.11
C VAL A 329 19.31 -12.76 -4.66
N HIS A 330 18.02 -13.08 -4.72
CA HIS A 330 16.97 -12.14 -5.13
C HIS A 330 16.25 -11.58 -3.92
N THR A 331 15.60 -10.44 -4.10
CA THR A 331 14.69 -9.93 -3.08
C THR A 331 13.34 -9.57 -3.69
N ARG A 332 12.26 -9.78 -2.95
CA ARG A 332 10.89 -9.47 -3.40
C ARG A 332 10.09 -8.78 -2.30
N LEU A 333 9.21 -7.88 -2.70
CA LEU A 333 8.35 -7.14 -1.79
C LEU A 333 6.99 -7.82 -1.57
N LEU A 334 6.67 -8.16 -0.32
CA LEU A 334 5.33 -8.55 0.11
C LEU A 334 4.49 -7.30 0.37
N LEU A 335 3.28 -7.23 -0.19
CA LEU A 335 2.47 -6.01 -0.22
C LEU A 335 1.78 -5.67 1.12
N THR A 336 1.83 -6.58 2.11
CA THR A 336 1.15 -6.44 3.39
C THR A 336 1.92 -5.61 4.41
N SER A 337 1.20 -5.16 5.45
CA SER A 337 1.70 -4.31 6.54
C SER A 337 2.36 -5.02 7.72
N PRO A 338 1.99 -6.25 8.12
CA PRO A 338 2.65 -6.94 9.23
C PRO A 338 4.15 -7.02 9.00
N LEU A 339 4.95 -6.83 10.07
CA LEU A 339 6.41 -6.78 9.96
C LEU A 339 6.96 -8.20 9.88
N GLU A 340 7.22 -8.67 8.66
CA GLU A 340 7.65 -10.04 8.45
C GLU A 340 8.65 -10.17 7.30
N THR A 341 9.47 -11.21 7.43
CA THR A 341 10.43 -11.63 6.42
C THR A 341 10.48 -13.14 6.33
N PHE A 342 10.87 -13.66 5.17
CA PHE A 342 11.21 -15.07 5.00
C PHE A 342 12.09 -15.26 3.77
N SER A 343 12.87 -16.33 3.75
CA SER A 343 13.59 -16.78 2.56
C SER A 343 12.98 -18.07 1.97
N VAL A 344 12.88 -18.14 0.64
CA VAL A 344 12.56 -19.37 -0.09
C VAL A 344 13.54 -19.55 -1.24
N GLY A 345 14.26 -20.66 -1.25
CA GLY A 345 15.41 -20.83 -2.16
C GLY A 345 16.42 -19.71 -1.90
N ASN A 346 16.88 -19.05 -2.96
CA ASN A 346 17.75 -17.88 -2.86
C ASN A 346 16.99 -16.54 -2.89
N THR A 347 15.68 -16.53 -2.63
CA THR A 347 14.87 -15.30 -2.65
C THR A 347 14.48 -14.89 -1.23
N ILE A 348 14.84 -13.65 -0.85
CA ILE A 348 14.44 -13.02 0.41
C ILE A 348 13.16 -12.21 0.17
N VAL A 349 12.11 -12.46 0.94
CA VAL A 349 10.87 -11.69 0.90
C VAL A 349 10.79 -10.78 2.12
N VAL A 350 10.46 -9.50 1.90
CA VAL A 350 10.31 -8.49 2.94
C VAL A 350 8.96 -7.80 2.81
N SER A 351 8.23 -7.61 3.91
CA SER A 351 6.96 -6.92 3.88
C SER A 351 7.09 -5.41 3.68
N ARG A 352 6.12 -4.83 2.97
CA ARG A 352 6.00 -3.39 2.73
C ARG A 352 5.96 -2.62 4.04
N GLY A 353 5.19 -3.10 5.02
CA GLY A 353 5.12 -2.47 6.33
C GLY A 353 6.48 -2.44 7.04
N LEU A 354 7.31 -3.47 6.88
CA LEU A 354 8.67 -3.46 7.42
C LEU A 354 9.56 -2.43 6.71
N VAL A 355 9.53 -2.38 5.37
CA VAL A 355 10.28 -1.36 4.61
C VAL A 355 9.87 0.06 5.01
N ASP A 356 8.58 0.30 5.28
CA ASP A 356 8.04 1.60 5.69
C ASP A 356 8.61 2.09 7.03
N VAL A 357 8.79 1.21 8.01
CA VAL A 357 9.10 1.61 9.39
C VAL A 357 10.59 1.66 9.72
N LEU A 358 11.45 1.09 8.87
CA LEU A 358 12.89 1.07 9.12
C LEU A 358 13.47 2.49 9.04
N PRO A 359 14.25 2.97 10.02
CA PRO A 359 14.73 4.35 10.04
C PRO A 359 15.80 4.65 8.98
N ASP A 360 16.68 3.69 8.67
CA ASP A 360 17.81 3.86 7.76
C ASP A 360 18.21 2.55 7.06
N GLU A 361 19.21 2.66 6.19
CA GLU A 361 19.78 1.53 5.43
C GLU A 361 20.49 0.50 6.34
N ALA A 362 21.05 0.92 7.48
CA ALA A 362 21.68 0.00 8.42
C ALA A 362 20.63 -0.91 9.08
N SER A 363 19.45 -0.36 9.42
CA SER A 363 18.31 -1.14 9.92
C SER A 363 17.77 -2.09 8.85
N LEU A 364 17.73 -1.65 7.58
CA LEU A 364 17.39 -2.53 6.47
C LEU A 364 18.41 -3.66 6.29
N ALA A 365 19.70 -3.36 6.36
CA ALA A 365 20.76 -4.35 6.29
C ALA A 365 20.67 -5.36 7.43
N MET A 366 20.29 -4.95 8.65
CA MET A 366 20.04 -5.87 9.76
C MET A 366 18.96 -6.90 9.40
N VAL A 367 17.82 -6.43 8.90
CA VAL A 367 16.71 -7.30 8.47
C VAL A 367 17.16 -8.28 7.37
N LEU A 368 17.79 -7.76 6.32
CA LEU A 368 18.23 -8.58 5.18
C LEU A 368 19.35 -9.56 5.57
N SER A 369 20.26 -9.17 6.47
CA SER A 369 21.36 -10.02 6.92
C SER A 369 20.89 -11.29 7.64
N HIS A 370 19.75 -11.23 8.34
CA HIS A 370 19.14 -12.36 9.01
C HIS A 370 18.68 -13.42 8.01
N GLU A 371 17.88 -13.02 7.03
CA GLU A 371 17.40 -13.93 5.98
C GLU A 371 18.54 -14.40 5.06
N LEU A 372 19.51 -13.53 4.78
CA LEU A 372 20.72 -13.91 4.05
C LEU A 372 21.54 -14.96 4.82
N ALA A 373 21.60 -14.86 6.15
CA ALA A 373 22.26 -15.86 6.98
C ALA A 373 21.57 -17.23 6.90
N HIS A 374 20.24 -17.28 6.82
CA HIS A 374 19.53 -18.54 6.55
C HIS A 374 19.96 -19.17 5.21
N ILE A 375 20.07 -18.36 4.15
CA ILE A 375 20.53 -18.81 2.82
C ILE A 375 21.98 -19.33 2.89
N ILE A 376 22.89 -18.58 3.51
CA ILE A 376 24.32 -18.94 3.62
C ILE A 376 24.51 -20.23 4.42
N LEU A 377 23.74 -20.42 5.49
CA LEU A 377 23.79 -21.61 6.33
C LEU A 377 23.06 -22.82 5.72
N GLY A 378 22.39 -22.64 4.57
CA GLY A 378 21.63 -23.69 3.90
C GLY A 378 20.37 -24.11 4.66
N HIS A 379 19.86 -23.24 5.55
CA HIS A 379 18.59 -23.46 6.24
C HIS A 379 17.47 -23.45 5.20
N ASN A 380 16.80 -24.58 5.03
CA ASN A 380 15.78 -24.75 4.00
C ASN A 380 14.40 -24.94 4.62
N MET A 381 13.45 -24.14 4.18
CA MET A 381 12.03 -24.44 4.37
C MET A 381 11.76 -25.77 3.66
N GLY A 382 11.39 -26.83 4.40
CA GLY A 382 11.39 -28.20 3.89
C GLY A 382 10.73 -28.40 2.51
N SER A 383 11.07 -29.50 1.83
CA SER A 383 10.66 -29.84 0.44
C SER A 383 9.15 -29.96 0.18
N LYS A 384 8.30 -29.64 1.16
CA LYS A 384 6.83 -29.62 1.06
C LYS A 384 6.31 -28.68 -0.05
N TYR A 385 7.11 -27.70 -0.46
CA TYR A 385 6.80 -26.75 -1.53
C TYR A 385 7.42 -27.11 -2.89
N ALA A 386 8.17 -28.21 -2.99
CA ALA A 386 8.81 -28.60 -4.24
C ALA A 386 7.91 -29.38 -5.20
N PHE A 387 6.69 -29.71 -4.78
CA PHE A 387 5.74 -30.48 -5.60
C PHE A 387 4.48 -29.64 -5.90
N ASN A 388 4.22 -29.43 -7.19
CA ASN A 388 3.10 -28.63 -7.71
C ASN A 388 1.72 -29.16 -7.28
N ASP A 389 1.59 -30.46 -7.04
CA ASP A 389 0.38 -31.15 -6.59
C ASP A 389 -0.07 -30.72 -5.18
N ARG A 390 0.86 -30.30 -4.32
CA ARG A 390 0.59 -29.78 -2.96
C ARG A 390 0.37 -28.28 -2.91
N MET A 391 0.38 -27.59 -4.05
CA MET A 391 0.11 -26.15 -4.16
C MET A 391 -1.24 -25.83 -4.81
N LEU A 392 -2.10 -26.83 -5.00
CA LEU A 392 -3.47 -26.67 -5.50
C LEU A 392 -4.38 -26.12 -4.38
N PHE A 393 -4.21 -24.84 -4.06
CA PHE A 393 -4.99 -24.13 -3.06
C PHE A 393 -5.72 -22.95 -3.72
N SER A 394 -6.93 -22.63 -3.27
CA SER A 394 -7.60 -21.39 -3.69
C SER A 394 -6.85 -20.17 -3.12
N ASP A 395 -6.83 -19.05 -3.85
CA ASP A 395 -6.10 -17.81 -3.50
C ASP A 395 -6.23 -17.39 -2.02
N GLU A 396 -7.39 -17.61 -1.42
CA GLU A 396 -7.69 -17.23 -0.03
C GLU A 396 -6.99 -18.10 1.02
N SER A 397 -6.74 -19.38 0.72
CA SER A 397 -6.07 -20.31 1.63
C SER A 397 -4.54 -20.19 1.63
N VAL A 398 -3.98 -19.38 0.72
CA VAL A 398 -2.55 -19.07 0.65
C VAL A 398 -2.09 -18.28 1.89
N TYR A 399 -2.92 -17.40 2.46
CA TYR A 399 -2.47 -16.57 3.59
C TYR A 399 -2.35 -17.33 4.93
N GLN A 400 -2.92 -18.53 5.04
CA GLN A 400 -2.95 -19.29 6.31
C GLN A 400 -2.02 -20.52 6.35
N ASN A 401 -1.58 -21.01 5.19
CA ASN A 401 -0.96 -22.35 5.08
C ASN A 401 0.55 -22.33 4.80
N PHE A 402 1.11 -21.20 4.39
CA PHE A 402 2.54 -21.08 4.14
C PHE A 402 3.25 -20.69 5.43
N GLY A 403 3.29 -21.57 6.43
CA GLY A 403 4.10 -21.35 7.63
C GLY A 403 5.58 -21.48 7.31
N PHE A 404 6.21 -20.41 6.81
CA PHE A 404 7.64 -20.31 6.51
C PHE A 404 8.43 -20.04 7.80
N ARG A 405 8.45 -21.00 8.72
CA ARG A 405 9.12 -20.86 10.02
C ARG A 405 10.30 -21.81 10.15
N HIS A 406 11.45 -21.27 10.54
CA HIS A 406 12.61 -22.07 10.92
C HIS A 406 12.49 -22.59 12.35
N VAL A 407 13.31 -23.59 12.67
CA VAL A 407 13.41 -24.10 14.04
C VAL A 407 14.29 -23.16 14.89
N PRO A 408 14.11 -23.10 16.22
CA PRO A 408 14.82 -22.14 17.08
C PRO A 408 16.36 -22.20 16.98
N GLN A 409 16.91 -23.39 16.71
CA GLN A 409 18.36 -23.55 16.52
C GLN A 409 18.86 -22.85 15.24
N GLU A 410 18.08 -22.93 14.15
CA GLU A 410 18.38 -22.26 12.88
C GLU A 410 18.28 -20.75 13.03
N GLU A 411 17.26 -20.23 13.72
CA GLU A 411 17.13 -18.79 14.02
C GLU A 411 18.33 -18.28 14.84
N THR A 412 18.77 -19.03 15.86
CA THR A 412 19.94 -18.65 16.66
C THR A 412 21.23 -18.65 15.83
N ALA A 413 21.40 -19.63 14.95
CA ALA A 413 22.55 -19.69 14.05
C ALA A 413 22.53 -18.56 13.02
N ALA A 414 21.35 -18.24 12.49
CA ALA A 414 21.15 -17.12 11.57
C ALA A 414 21.45 -15.78 12.24
N ASP A 415 20.96 -15.52 13.46
CA ASP A 415 21.28 -14.32 14.25
C ASP A 415 22.80 -14.13 14.42
N ASN A 416 23.50 -15.20 14.79
CA ASN A 416 24.95 -15.15 15.00
C ASN A 416 25.69 -14.82 13.70
N LYS A 417 25.30 -15.47 12.59
CA LYS A 417 25.91 -15.21 11.29
C LYS A 417 25.54 -13.83 10.75
N ALA A 418 24.31 -13.37 10.94
CA ALA A 418 23.86 -12.03 10.57
C ALA A 418 24.67 -10.94 11.30
N LEU A 419 24.93 -11.11 12.59
CA LEU A 419 25.81 -10.20 13.34
C LEU A 419 27.25 -10.18 12.83
N GLU A 420 27.78 -11.33 12.41
CA GLU A 420 29.10 -11.40 11.75
C GLU A 420 29.09 -10.62 10.43
N LEU A 421 28.08 -10.86 9.58
CA LEU A 421 27.91 -10.17 8.31
C LEU A 421 27.86 -8.65 8.48
N LEU A 422 27.08 -8.17 9.44
CA LEU A 422 26.93 -6.75 9.72
C LEU A 422 28.22 -6.11 10.24
N LYS A 423 28.96 -6.79 11.13
CA LYS A 423 30.22 -6.26 11.69
C LYS A 423 31.34 -6.11 10.64
N ASN A 424 31.29 -6.91 9.59
CA ASN A 424 32.23 -6.86 8.48
C ASN A 424 31.71 -6.05 7.27
N SER A 425 30.63 -5.30 7.45
CA SER A 425 29.99 -4.52 6.38
C SER A 425 30.19 -3.01 6.56
N PRO A 426 29.82 -2.20 5.55
CA PRO A 426 29.78 -0.74 5.68
C PRO A 426 28.89 -0.22 6.83
N TYR A 427 28.00 -1.06 7.38
CA TYR A 427 27.06 -0.70 8.44
C TYR A 427 27.62 -0.89 9.85
N ALA A 428 28.83 -1.44 10.02
CA ALA A 428 29.41 -1.80 11.32
C ALA A 428 29.45 -0.66 12.35
N GLN A 429 29.60 0.59 11.88
CA GLN A 429 29.65 1.79 12.72
C GLN A 429 28.27 2.42 12.98
N LYS A 430 27.19 1.87 12.43
CA LYS A 430 25.81 2.38 12.53
C LYS A 430 24.86 1.39 13.20
N LEU A 431 25.40 0.44 13.96
CA LEU A 431 24.65 -0.65 14.60
C LEU A 431 23.76 -0.21 15.78
N ASP A 432 23.92 1.03 16.26
CA ASP A 432 23.03 1.62 17.26
C ASP A 432 21.59 1.78 16.75
N THR A 433 21.40 2.22 15.50
CA THR A 433 20.06 2.48 14.95
C THR A 433 19.24 1.19 14.78
N PRO A 434 19.77 0.09 14.21
CA PRO A 434 19.06 -1.19 14.17
C PRO A 434 18.70 -1.72 15.57
N GLY A 435 19.61 -1.60 16.54
CA GLY A 435 19.31 -2.04 17.90
C GLY A 435 18.26 -1.15 18.60
N LEU A 436 18.23 0.16 18.30
CA LEU A 436 17.15 1.06 18.72
C LEU A 436 15.81 0.68 18.10
N PHE A 437 15.79 0.28 16.82
CA PHE A 437 14.58 -0.23 16.16
C PHE A 437 14.04 -1.46 16.90
N LEU A 438 14.90 -2.44 17.23
CA LEU A 438 14.50 -3.62 18.02
C LEU A 438 13.99 -3.24 19.42
N ARG A 439 14.63 -2.27 20.11
CA ARG A 439 14.12 -1.75 21.39
C ARG A 439 12.72 -1.13 21.21
N GLN A 440 12.49 -0.43 20.11
CA GLN A 440 11.19 0.17 19.82
C GLN A 440 10.11 -0.89 19.57
N LEU A 441 10.46 -1.99 18.88
CA LEU A 441 9.58 -3.15 18.72
C LEU A 441 9.26 -3.77 20.08
N ALA A 442 10.26 -3.94 20.96
CA ALA A 442 10.05 -4.47 22.30
C ALA A 442 9.14 -3.57 23.16
N GLU A 443 9.31 -2.25 23.09
CA GLU A 443 8.49 -1.28 23.82
C GLU A 443 7.02 -1.27 23.33
N ARG A 444 6.81 -1.33 22.02
CA ARG A 444 5.47 -1.25 21.41
C ARG A 444 4.79 -2.61 21.28
N GLY A 445 5.54 -3.70 21.38
CA GLY A 445 5.10 -5.08 21.25
C GLY A 445 3.74 -5.40 21.86
N PRO A 446 3.54 -5.12 23.16
CA PRO A 446 2.28 -5.41 23.83
C PRO A 446 1.06 -4.66 23.26
N ALA A 447 1.26 -3.49 22.65
CA ALA A 447 0.20 -2.69 22.05
C ALA A 447 0.01 -2.97 20.55
N LEU A 448 1.05 -3.47 19.86
CA LEU A 448 1.09 -3.65 18.41
C LEU A 448 1.16 -5.14 18.01
N SER A 449 0.36 -5.96 18.67
CA SER A 449 0.35 -7.42 18.48
C SER A 449 0.02 -7.84 17.05
N ALA A 450 -0.92 -7.16 16.39
CA ALA A 450 -1.36 -7.52 15.05
C ALA A 450 -0.30 -7.16 14.00
N LEU A 451 0.35 -6.00 14.14
CA LEU A 451 1.45 -5.58 13.27
C LEU A 451 2.68 -6.50 13.39
N LEU A 452 2.91 -7.07 14.57
CA LEU A 452 4.09 -7.88 14.87
C LEU A 452 3.84 -9.39 14.79
N THR A 453 2.61 -9.80 14.46
CA THR A 453 2.27 -11.19 14.18
C THR A 453 2.47 -11.47 12.68
N PRO A 454 3.45 -12.30 12.30
CA PRO A 454 3.65 -12.66 10.89
C PRO A 454 2.57 -13.63 10.41
N HIS A 455 2.24 -13.58 9.12
CA HIS A 455 1.23 -14.45 8.53
C HIS A 455 1.82 -15.49 7.56
N LEU A 456 2.81 -15.09 6.76
CA LEU A 456 3.51 -15.97 5.85
C LEU A 456 4.88 -16.34 6.42
N GLY A 457 5.65 -15.34 6.87
CA GLY A 457 7.04 -15.50 7.27
C GLY A 457 7.28 -15.58 8.78
N ASN A 458 8.41 -14.99 9.15
CA ASN A 458 8.89 -14.82 10.51
C ASN A 458 8.78 -13.35 10.92
N GLY A 459 8.38 -13.12 12.16
CA GLY A 459 8.35 -11.81 12.78
C GLY A 459 9.59 -11.56 13.63
N PHE A 460 9.54 -10.52 14.45
CA PHE A 460 10.59 -10.19 15.40
C PHE A 460 10.26 -10.60 16.83
N MET A 461 9.06 -11.14 17.07
CA MET A 461 8.55 -11.45 18.40
C MET A 461 8.30 -12.94 18.58
N ASP A 462 8.64 -13.44 19.77
CA ASP A 462 8.26 -14.76 20.21
C ASP A 462 6.77 -14.85 20.55
N ARG A 463 6.29 -16.07 20.85
CA ARG A 463 4.89 -16.31 21.26
C ARG A 463 4.50 -15.63 22.58
N LYS A 464 5.46 -15.12 23.34
CA LYS A 464 5.25 -14.41 24.61
C LYS A 464 5.27 -12.89 24.41
N GLY A 465 5.49 -12.40 23.20
CA GLY A 465 5.60 -10.98 22.89
C GLY A 465 6.92 -10.35 23.31
N ALA A 466 8.01 -11.13 23.38
CA ALA A 466 9.36 -10.62 23.55
C ALA A 466 10.11 -10.63 22.21
N VAL A 467 11.01 -9.68 21.99
CA VAL A 467 11.89 -9.71 20.80
C VAL A 467 12.84 -10.89 20.92
N ASP A 468 12.85 -11.77 19.93
CA ASP A 468 13.68 -13.00 19.90
C ASP A 468 14.70 -13.03 18.75
N ARG A 469 14.63 -12.09 17.82
CA ARG A 469 15.58 -11.89 16.72
C ARG A 469 16.60 -10.80 17.04
N MET A 470 17.87 -11.05 16.73
CA MET A 470 18.98 -10.10 16.85
C MET A 470 19.10 -9.46 18.24
N VAL A 471 18.79 -10.22 19.30
CA VAL A 471 18.69 -9.73 20.69
C VAL A 471 19.99 -9.11 21.20
N ALA A 472 21.14 -9.62 20.75
CA ALA A 472 22.45 -9.06 21.12
C ALA A 472 22.60 -7.60 20.65
N LEU A 473 22.05 -7.25 19.47
CA LEU A 473 22.07 -5.91 18.92
C LEU A 473 21.16 -4.96 19.70
N MET A 474 19.95 -5.43 20.02
CA MET A 474 19.01 -4.70 20.88
C MET A 474 19.62 -4.37 22.25
N ASN A 475 20.30 -5.34 22.87
CA ASN A 475 20.91 -5.17 24.18
C ASN A 475 22.11 -4.22 24.17
N ALA A 476 22.89 -4.21 23.09
CA ALA A 476 24.02 -3.30 22.91
C ALA A 476 23.60 -1.85 22.60
N ALA A 477 22.41 -1.64 22.04
CA ALA A 477 21.93 -0.32 21.67
C ALA A 477 21.66 0.58 22.87
N PRO A 478 21.77 1.92 22.69
CA PRO A 478 21.40 2.89 23.72
C PRO A 478 19.92 2.79 24.10
N ALA A 479 19.57 3.31 25.27
CA ALA A 479 18.18 3.38 25.70
C ALA A 479 17.34 4.30 24.79
N LEU A 480 16.05 4.00 24.69
CA LEU A 480 15.08 4.88 24.04
C LEU A 480 14.91 6.16 24.86
N ASP A 481 15.04 7.30 24.17
CA ASP A 481 14.89 8.63 24.72
C ASP A 481 13.87 9.41 23.84
N PRO A 482 12.61 9.52 24.32
CA PRO A 482 11.57 10.28 23.63
C PRO A 482 11.94 11.76 23.41
N GLU A 483 12.70 12.37 24.32
CA GLU A 483 13.07 13.80 24.29
C GLU A 483 14.22 14.09 23.32
N LYS A 484 15.08 13.10 23.05
CA LYS A 484 16.17 13.23 22.08
C LYS A 484 15.62 13.20 20.65
N LEU A 485 15.25 14.36 20.09
CA LEU A 485 14.60 14.47 18.77
C LEU A 485 15.39 13.83 17.61
N SER A 486 16.73 13.79 17.71
CA SER A 486 17.59 13.16 16.71
C SER A 486 17.58 11.63 16.77
N GLN A 487 17.05 11.02 17.84
CA GLN A 487 16.94 9.57 17.98
C GLN A 487 15.62 9.11 17.37
N ILE A 488 15.70 8.60 16.14
CA ILE A 488 14.59 8.04 15.39
C ILE A 488 14.76 6.52 15.37
N ALA A 489 14.05 5.83 16.27
CA ALA A 489 14.14 4.37 16.38
C ALA A 489 13.31 3.64 15.33
N ALA A 490 12.14 4.17 14.98
CA ALA A 490 11.26 3.65 13.92
C ALA A 490 10.50 4.81 13.28
N LEU A 491 10.04 4.60 12.05
CA LEU A 491 9.21 5.54 11.30
C LEU A 491 7.72 5.19 11.39
N PRO A 492 6.83 6.13 11.05
CA PRO A 492 5.41 5.84 10.88
C PRO A 492 5.13 4.95 9.66
N LEU A 493 3.97 4.29 9.66
CA LEU A 493 3.53 3.40 8.58
C LEU A 493 3.06 4.18 7.34
N GLY A 494 3.35 3.64 6.16
CA GLY A 494 2.86 4.14 4.86
C GLY A 494 3.67 5.29 4.25
N GLY A 495 4.90 5.53 4.72
CA GLY A 495 5.71 6.68 4.32
C GLY A 495 6.73 6.43 3.21
N ARG A 496 7.05 5.17 2.87
CA ARG A 496 8.19 4.87 1.98
C ARG A 496 7.83 4.12 0.72
N VAL A 497 6.86 3.23 0.76
CA VAL A 497 6.47 2.45 -0.41
C VAL A 497 5.15 2.95 -0.99
N LYS A 498 5.17 3.35 -2.26
CA LYS A 498 3.99 3.65 -3.05
C LYS A 498 3.61 2.40 -3.85
N LEU A 499 2.35 2.00 -3.74
CA LEU A 499 1.78 0.87 -4.47
C LEU A 499 0.85 1.39 -5.57
N ASN A 500 1.09 0.95 -6.81
CA ASN A 500 0.12 1.09 -7.88
C ASN A 500 -0.99 0.06 -7.67
N ALA A 501 -2.19 0.52 -7.33
CA ALA A 501 -3.31 -0.37 -7.02
C ALA A 501 -3.82 -1.18 -8.23
N TRP A 502 -3.48 -0.77 -9.46
CA TRP A 502 -3.93 -1.45 -10.67
C TRP A 502 -3.13 -2.71 -10.96
N ASP A 503 -1.83 -2.55 -11.13
CA ASP A 503 -0.88 -3.59 -11.57
C ASP A 503 0.07 -4.07 -10.47
N ASP A 504 -0.16 -3.63 -9.23
CA ASP A 504 0.56 -4.01 -8.01
C ASP A 504 2.05 -3.66 -7.97
N HIS A 505 2.55 -2.84 -8.91
CA HIS A 505 3.94 -2.39 -8.88
C HIS A 505 4.21 -1.48 -7.68
N ALA A 506 5.35 -1.69 -7.05
CA ALA A 506 5.81 -0.90 -5.90
C ALA A 506 6.99 -0.01 -6.27
N GLU A 507 6.97 1.23 -5.77
CA GLU A 507 8.02 2.23 -5.95
C GLU A 507 8.40 2.86 -4.60
N LEU A 508 9.66 3.29 -4.46
CA LEU A 508 10.08 4.05 -3.28
C LEU A 508 9.71 5.53 -3.44
N ILE A 509 9.09 6.09 -2.39
CA ILE A 509 8.73 7.50 -2.33
C ILE A 509 9.97 8.32 -1.98
N LYS A 510 10.33 9.23 -2.87
CA LYS A 510 11.35 10.25 -2.61
C LYS A 510 10.72 11.39 -1.80
N THR A 511 10.73 11.28 -0.47
CA THR A 511 10.31 12.36 0.43
C THR A 511 11.51 13.19 0.89
N THR A 512 11.31 14.50 1.06
CA THR A 512 12.28 15.35 1.75
C THR A 512 12.06 15.18 3.26
N PRO A 513 13.09 14.78 4.03
CA PRO A 513 12.96 14.67 5.48
C PRO A 513 12.54 16.00 6.09
N LEU A 514 11.47 16.01 6.88
CA LEU A 514 11.06 17.16 7.65
C LEU A 514 11.73 17.13 9.03
N ALA A 515 12.08 18.30 9.56
CA ALA A 515 12.67 18.41 10.89
C ALA A 515 11.63 18.01 11.95
N ILE A 516 11.97 17.02 12.78
CA ILE A 516 11.17 16.62 13.94
C ILE A 516 11.33 17.70 15.02
N THR A 517 10.26 18.43 15.31
CA THR A 517 10.25 19.54 16.27
C THR A 517 9.74 19.15 17.66
N SER A 518 9.26 17.91 17.85
CA SER A 518 8.75 17.41 19.13
C SER A 518 8.76 15.88 19.20
N ALA A 519 8.76 15.33 20.41
CA ALA A 519 8.68 13.88 20.63
C ALA A 519 7.43 13.25 19.98
N ARG A 520 6.28 13.95 20.04
CA ARG A 520 5.02 13.54 19.39
C ARG A 520 5.18 13.36 17.88
N ALA A 521 6.02 14.14 17.22
CA ALA A 521 6.18 14.08 15.77
C ALA A 521 6.99 12.85 15.29
N LYS A 522 7.62 12.08 16.21
CA LYS A 522 8.35 10.85 15.85
C LYS A 522 7.43 9.72 15.39
N MET A 523 6.26 9.58 16.01
CA MET A 523 5.20 8.61 15.64
C MET A 523 5.72 7.19 15.28
N PRO A 524 6.57 6.56 16.12
CA PRO A 524 7.19 5.29 15.78
C PRO A 524 6.15 4.18 15.65
N LEU A 525 6.10 3.53 14.49
CA LEU A 525 5.13 2.47 14.16
C LEU A 525 3.67 2.93 14.19
N GLU A 526 3.41 4.24 14.10
CA GLU A 526 2.05 4.75 14.17
C GLU A 526 1.44 4.96 12.78
N VAL A 527 0.12 4.81 12.72
CA VAL A 527 -0.69 5.10 11.55
C VAL A 527 -0.78 6.61 11.32
N THR A 528 -0.56 7.04 10.07
CA THR A 528 -0.62 8.46 9.65
C THR A 528 -1.63 8.69 8.52
N PRO A 529 -2.12 9.93 8.32
CA PRO A 529 -2.99 10.24 7.19
C PRO A 529 -2.31 10.09 5.83
N PHE A 530 -3.09 9.79 4.80
CA PHE A 530 -2.64 9.78 3.41
C PHE A 530 -2.80 11.14 2.75
N PHE A 531 -1.77 11.58 2.03
CA PHE A 531 -1.81 12.76 1.16
C PHE A 531 -1.02 12.50 -0.14
N PRO A 532 -1.51 11.61 -1.01
CA PRO A 532 -0.81 11.31 -2.25
C PRO A 532 -0.78 12.54 -3.17
N ARG A 533 0.35 12.80 -3.81
CA ARG A 533 0.42 13.77 -4.91
C ARG A 533 -0.31 13.17 -6.11
N LEU A 534 -1.49 13.69 -6.43
CA LEU A 534 -2.27 13.21 -7.57
C LEU A 534 -1.66 13.68 -8.89
N THR A 535 -1.60 12.76 -9.84
CA THR A 535 -1.15 12.98 -11.22
C THR A 535 -2.12 12.28 -12.17
N ARG A 536 -2.19 12.73 -13.42
CA ARG A 536 -2.99 12.05 -14.45
C ARG A 536 -2.25 10.83 -14.98
N TYR A 537 -3.00 9.85 -15.45
CA TYR A 537 -2.48 8.68 -16.14
C TYR A 537 -1.64 9.09 -17.34
N GLY A 538 -0.48 8.45 -17.52
CA GLY A 538 0.46 8.76 -18.60
C GLY A 538 1.16 10.11 -18.49
N ALA A 539 0.94 10.87 -17.41
CA ALA A 539 1.71 12.10 -17.18
C ALA A 539 3.16 11.74 -16.87
N VAL A 540 4.09 12.25 -17.68
CA VAL A 540 5.52 12.20 -17.36
C VAL A 540 5.75 13.07 -16.14
N VAL A 541 6.03 12.44 -15.00
CA VAL A 541 6.39 13.14 -13.76
C VAL A 541 7.77 13.76 -13.95
N ASN A 542 7.83 14.98 -14.46
CA ASN A 542 9.05 15.75 -14.45
C ASN A 542 9.41 16.04 -12.98
N ALA A 543 10.51 15.45 -12.52
CA ALA A 543 11.02 15.59 -11.17
C ALA A 543 11.58 17.00 -10.92
N SER A 544 10.73 18.03 -10.91
CA SER A 544 11.12 19.39 -10.52
C SER A 544 9.90 20.32 -10.42
N ALA A 545 9.24 20.33 -9.26
CA ALA A 545 8.62 21.53 -8.71
C ALA A 545 8.40 21.31 -7.20
N PRO A 546 9.09 22.04 -6.31
CA PRO A 546 8.77 22.00 -4.89
C PRO A 546 7.36 22.54 -4.69
N ALA A 547 6.57 21.86 -3.86
CA ALA A 547 5.26 22.34 -3.43
C ALA A 547 5.44 23.70 -2.74
N SER A 548 5.01 24.77 -3.38
CA SER A 548 4.82 26.06 -2.72
C SER A 548 3.75 25.88 -1.65
N ALA A 549 4.19 25.79 -0.39
CA ALA A 549 3.32 25.79 0.76
C ALA A 549 2.45 27.05 0.73
N SER A 550 1.13 26.87 0.60
CA SER A 550 0.18 27.95 0.85
C SER A 550 0.34 28.43 2.30
N PRO A 551 0.46 29.74 2.55
CA PRO A 551 0.54 30.24 3.91
C PRO A 551 -0.75 29.91 4.67
N ILE A 552 -0.58 29.38 5.88
CA ILE A 552 -1.66 29.20 6.85
C ILE A 552 -2.31 30.59 7.08
N PRO A 553 -3.63 30.74 6.94
CA PRO A 553 -4.29 31.98 7.31
C PRO A 553 -4.09 32.25 8.80
N GLY A 554 -3.30 33.28 9.12
CA GLY A 554 -3.19 33.80 10.48
C GLY A 554 -4.53 34.37 10.94
N LYS A 555 -4.82 34.19 12.23
CA LYS A 555 -5.76 35.04 12.94
C LYS A 555 -5.21 36.45 13.07
#